data_AF-A0AAV8YA62-F1
#
_entry.id   AF-A0AAV8YA62-F1
#
_cell.length_a   1.000
_cell.length_b   1.000
_cell.length_c   1.000
_cell.angle_alpha   90.00
_cell.angle_beta   90.00
_cell.angle_gamma   90.00
#
_symmetry.space_group_name_H-M   'P 1'
#
loop_
_entity.id
_entity.type
_entity.pdbx_description
1 polymer ?
#
loop_
_entity_poly.entity_id
_entity_poly.type
_entity_poly.pdbx_seq_one_letter_code
_entity_poly.pdbx_strand_id
1 'polypeptide(L)'
;ANSGLLDTGPIVGYGVWVRYVDDTFAVFDTKAISLNNFVAKLNNRFPTIKFTYETEHNEQLPFLDVLVIRNSENKKETATLRCIPNDSHRPFQHKMASFNFLIHRFLSFPLSKERFEHEKNQIKDIAKNNGYSVHLIDTLIRKHKFKRALFNSTTFVEILTIRRLFRYHLNLNSPAD
;
A
#
# COMPACT_ATOMS: atom_id res chain seq x y z
N ALA A 1 27.29 -3.18 32.28
CA ALA A 1 26.69 -4.45 31.83
C ALA A 1 26.15 -4.24 30.43
N ASN A 2 27.01 -4.61 29.49
CA ASN A 2 27.07 -4.47 28.03
C ASN A 2 25.78 -4.17 27.24
N SER A 3 25.76 -2.94 26.73
CA SER A 3 25.50 -2.60 25.33
C SER A 3 26.02 -3.68 24.37
N GLY A 4 25.14 -4.34 23.61
CA GLY A 4 25.57 -5.39 22.70
C GLY A 4 24.54 -5.82 21.66
N LEU A 5 23.61 -4.93 21.27
CA LEU A 5 22.60 -5.30 20.27
C LEU A 5 22.99 -4.98 18.82
N LEU A 6 24.00 -4.14 18.55
CA LEU A 6 24.36 -3.77 17.17
C LEU A 6 25.85 -3.41 16.99
N ASP A 7 26.77 -4.07 17.70
CA ASP A 7 28.21 -3.81 17.52
C ASP A 7 28.92 -4.96 16.80
N THR A 8 28.68 -5.08 15.50
CA THR A 8 29.59 -5.73 14.54
C THR A 8 29.43 -5.08 13.15
N GLY A 9 30.10 -3.94 12.94
CA GLY A 9 30.41 -3.39 11.61
C GLY A 9 29.22 -2.95 10.75
N PRO A 10 29.49 -2.33 9.58
CA PRO A 10 28.45 -1.82 8.71
C PRO A 10 27.77 -3.00 8.01
N ILE A 11 26.67 -3.52 8.57
CA ILE A 11 25.77 -4.41 7.83
C ILE A 11 24.93 -3.53 6.89
N VAL A 12 25.60 -2.97 5.89
CA VAL A 12 24.97 -2.34 4.73
C VAL A 12 24.51 -3.48 3.84
N GLY A 13 23.20 -3.69 3.72
CA GLY A 13 22.68 -4.74 2.85
C GLY A 13 21.18 -4.95 2.82
N TYR A 14 20.40 -4.24 3.66
CA TYR A 14 18.95 -4.23 3.57
C TYR A 14 18.46 -2.82 3.24
N GLY A 15 17.86 -2.65 2.06
CA GLY A 15 17.27 -1.37 1.65
C GLY A 15 15.92 -1.11 2.32
N VAL A 16 15.19 -2.18 2.69
CA VAL A 16 13.85 -2.14 3.26
C VAL A 16 13.68 -3.28 4.27
N TRP A 17 13.14 -2.98 5.45
CA TRP A 17 12.72 -3.95 6.47
C TRP A 17 11.43 -3.46 7.12
N VAL A 18 10.33 -4.18 6.95
CA VAL A 18 9.03 -3.86 7.55
C VAL A 18 8.41 -5.12 8.16
N ARG A 19 7.72 -4.95 9.29
CA ARG A 19 7.13 -6.06 10.06
C ARG A 19 5.62 -5.86 10.21
N TYR A 20 4.86 -6.93 10.05
CA TYR A 20 3.45 -7.02 10.39
C TYR A 20 3.26 -8.25 11.29
N VAL A 21 3.02 -8.03 12.59
CA VAL A 21 2.96 -9.09 13.61
C VAL A 21 4.22 -9.99 13.51
N ASP A 22 4.07 -11.27 13.21
CA ASP A 22 5.16 -12.23 13.09
C ASP A 22 5.81 -12.24 11.70
N ASP A 23 5.13 -11.67 10.69
CA ASP A 23 5.60 -11.65 9.31
C ASP A 23 6.50 -10.44 9.04
N THR A 24 7.59 -10.68 8.32
CA THR A 24 8.57 -9.65 7.96
C THR A 24 8.78 -9.62 6.45
N PHE A 25 8.68 -8.43 5.86
CA PHE A 25 9.09 -8.16 4.50
C PHE A 25 10.44 -7.44 4.51
N ALA A 26 11.44 -8.02 3.86
CA ALA A 26 12.79 -7.49 3.82
C ALA A 26 13.41 -7.64 2.44
N VAL A 27 14.15 -6.62 2.01
CA VAL A 27 14.89 -6.63 0.75
C VAL A 27 16.35 -6.89 1.07
N PHE A 28 16.88 -8.02 0.60
CA PHE A 28 18.27 -8.43 0.78
C PHE A 28 19.04 -8.32 -0.54
N ASP A 29 20.31 -7.90 -0.45
CA ASP A 29 21.27 -8.15 -1.54
C ASP A 29 21.76 -9.61 -1.47
N THR A 30 21.30 -10.43 -2.41
CA THR A 30 21.64 -11.85 -2.49
C THR A 30 23.10 -12.11 -2.84
N LYS A 31 23.83 -11.09 -3.35
CA LYS A 31 25.29 -11.18 -3.59
C LYS A 31 26.09 -11.01 -2.30
N ALA A 32 25.57 -10.23 -1.35
CA ALA A 32 26.23 -9.94 -0.09
C ALA A 32 25.81 -10.89 1.03
N ILE A 33 24.55 -11.37 1.01
CA ILE A 33 23.96 -12.14 2.12
C ILE A 33 23.31 -13.42 1.59
N SER A 34 23.75 -14.56 2.11
CA SER A 34 23.06 -15.84 1.95
C SER A 34 21.88 -15.94 2.92
N LEU A 35 20.65 -15.94 2.39
CA LEU A 35 19.42 -16.05 3.18
C LEU A 35 19.38 -17.33 4.03
N ASN A 36 19.82 -18.47 3.47
CA ASN A 36 19.91 -19.73 4.20
C ASN A 36 20.78 -19.62 5.46
N ASN A 37 21.96 -18.99 5.33
CA ASN A 37 22.86 -18.81 6.46
C ASN A 37 22.29 -17.84 7.50
N PHE A 38 21.60 -16.80 7.04
CA PHE A 38 20.95 -15.84 7.92
C PHE A 38 19.84 -16.50 8.75
N VAL A 39 18.93 -17.25 8.11
CA VAL A 39 17.84 -17.94 8.78
C VAL A 39 18.36 -19.06 9.69
N ALA A 40 19.41 -19.78 9.29
CA ALA A 40 20.04 -20.78 10.16
C ALA A 40 20.60 -20.15 11.45
N LYS A 41 21.25 -18.98 11.35
CA LYS A 41 21.73 -18.24 12.53
C LYS A 41 20.59 -17.80 13.45
N LEU A 42 19.48 -17.33 12.88
CA LEU A 42 18.29 -16.96 13.67
C LEU A 42 17.69 -18.16 14.41
N ASN A 43 17.50 -19.27 13.71
CA ASN A 43 16.98 -20.51 14.29
C ASN A 43 17.91 -21.10 15.37
N ASN A 44 19.23 -20.98 15.20
CA ASN A 44 20.19 -21.41 16.22
C ASN A 44 20.14 -20.52 17.46
N ARG A 45 20.02 -19.20 17.26
CA ARG A 45 20.00 -18.22 18.35
C ARG A 45 18.71 -18.27 19.16
N PHE A 46 17.58 -18.53 18.50
CA PHE A 46 16.26 -18.54 19.10
C PHE A 46 15.58 -19.89 18.84
N PRO A 47 16.00 -20.97 19.51
CA PRO A 47 15.53 -22.33 19.24
C PRO A 47 14.03 -22.53 19.53
N THR A 48 13.41 -21.62 20.27
CA THR A 48 11.97 -21.63 20.57
C THR A 48 11.10 -21.09 19.43
N ILE A 49 11.68 -20.40 18.45
CA ILE A 49 10.96 -19.78 17.32
C ILE A 49 11.57 -20.30 16.03
N LYS A 50 10.74 -20.87 15.16
CA LYS A 50 11.18 -21.37 13.85
C LYS A 50 11.01 -20.27 12.80
N PHE A 51 12.11 -19.65 12.40
CA PHE A 51 12.18 -18.73 11.29
C PHE A 51 12.16 -19.49 9.96
N THR A 52 11.24 -19.09 9.09
CA THR A 52 11.14 -19.50 7.70
C THR A 52 11.14 -18.25 6.82
N TYR A 53 11.40 -18.41 5.53
CA TYR A 53 11.36 -17.31 4.58
C TYR A 53 10.82 -17.79 3.24
N GLU A 54 10.21 -16.87 2.51
CA GLU A 54 9.82 -17.06 1.12
C GLU A 54 10.59 -16.07 0.26
N THR A 55 10.99 -16.52 -0.93
CA THR A 55 11.67 -15.67 -1.90
C THR A 55 10.72 -15.30 -3.01
N GLU A 56 10.99 -14.15 -3.61
CA GLU A 56 10.28 -13.72 -4.79
C GLU A 56 10.58 -14.66 -5.96
N HIS A 57 9.53 -15.03 -6.69
CA HIS A 57 9.58 -15.82 -7.91
C HIS A 57 8.74 -15.14 -8.98
N ASN A 58 9.28 -15.02 -10.21
CA ASN A 58 8.60 -14.36 -11.33
C ASN A 58 8.07 -12.95 -10.99
N GLU A 59 8.88 -12.16 -10.30
CA GLU A 59 8.52 -10.82 -9.83
C GLU A 59 7.35 -10.78 -8.83
N GLN A 60 7.02 -11.90 -8.20
CA GLN A 60 5.88 -12.01 -7.28
C GLN A 60 6.34 -12.60 -5.94
N LEU A 61 5.84 -12.01 -4.86
CA LEU A 61 6.06 -12.47 -3.50
C LEU A 61 4.73 -12.43 -2.74
N PRO A 62 4.15 -13.58 -2.38
CA PRO A 62 3.02 -13.60 -1.46
C PRO A 62 3.46 -13.03 -0.11
N PHE A 63 2.66 -12.13 0.46
CA PHE A 63 2.90 -11.53 1.77
C PHE A 63 1.55 -11.28 2.45
N LEU A 64 1.25 -11.99 3.53
CA LEU A 64 -0.09 -12.03 4.14
C LEU A 64 -1.16 -12.46 3.11
N ASP A 65 -2.33 -11.83 3.14
CA ASP A 65 -3.43 -12.08 2.18
C ASP A 65 -3.27 -11.32 0.85
N VAL A 66 -2.06 -10.85 0.52
CA VAL A 66 -1.80 -10.07 -0.71
C VAL A 66 -0.59 -10.59 -1.46
N LEU A 67 -0.67 -10.53 -2.79
CA LEU A 67 0.44 -10.82 -3.67
C LEU A 67 1.18 -9.50 -3.98
N VAL A 68 2.45 -9.42 -3.60
CA VAL A 68 3.33 -8.27 -3.88
C VAL A 68 4.04 -8.52 -5.19
N ILE A 69 3.87 -7.64 -6.17
CA ILE A 69 4.47 -7.80 -7.50
C ILE A 69 5.53 -6.71 -7.71
N ARG A 70 6.78 -7.09 -8.01
CA ARG A 70 7.95 -6.24 -8.29
C ARG A 70 7.90 -5.64 -9.70
N ASN A 71 6.72 -5.38 -10.23
CA ASN A 71 6.46 -4.32 -11.18
C ASN A 71 4.96 -4.27 -11.42
N SER A 72 4.34 -3.21 -10.89
CA SER A 72 2.93 -2.89 -11.00
C SER A 72 1.96 -3.91 -10.37
N GLU A 73 0.81 -3.45 -9.89
CA GLU A 73 -0.38 -4.31 -9.77
C GLU A 73 -0.67 -5.04 -8.45
N ASN A 74 -0.60 -4.34 -7.31
CA ASN A 74 -1.38 -4.77 -6.14
C ASN A 74 -2.90 -4.55 -6.38
N LYS A 75 -3.64 -5.58 -6.82
CA LYS A 75 -5.11 -5.66 -6.74
C LYS A 75 -5.54 -7.04 -6.24
N LYS A 76 -6.36 -7.05 -5.18
CA LYS A 76 -7.15 -8.22 -4.78
C LYS A 76 -8.25 -8.42 -5.84
N GLU A 77 -8.27 -9.58 -6.51
CA GLU A 77 -9.23 -9.92 -7.57
C GLU A 77 -10.70 -9.84 -7.13
N THR A 78 -10.96 -9.87 -5.82
CA THR A 78 -12.31 -9.97 -5.23
C THR A 78 -12.91 -8.65 -4.72
N ALA A 79 -12.36 -7.49 -5.06
CA ALA A 79 -13.05 -6.23 -4.77
C ALA A 79 -14.21 -6.04 -5.75
N THR A 80 -15.35 -6.71 -5.53
CA THR A 80 -16.60 -6.41 -6.22
C THR A 80 -16.97 -4.97 -5.87
N LEU A 81 -16.61 -4.03 -6.75
CA LEU A 81 -16.79 -2.58 -6.55
C LEU A 81 -18.28 -2.23 -6.60
N ARG A 82 -19.00 -2.52 -5.52
CA ARG A 82 -20.44 -2.35 -5.41
C ARG A 82 -20.75 -0.85 -5.24
N CYS A 83 -21.13 -0.21 -6.34
CA CYS A 83 -21.62 1.16 -6.34
C CYS A 83 -23.15 1.16 -6.23
N ILE A 84 -23.71 2.22 -5.64
CA ILE A 84 -25.17 2.38 -5.59
C ILE A 84 -25.64 2.84 -6.99
N PRO A 85 -26.64 2.21 -7.62
CA PRO A 85 -27.18 2.63 -8.91
C PRO A 85 -27.74 4.06 -8.90
N ASN A 86 -27.67 4.74 -10.05
CA ASN A 86 -28.07 6.14 -10.17
C ASN A 86 -29.58 6.37 -9.99
N ASP A 87 -30.41 5.42 -10.39
CA ASP A 87 -31.88 5.45 -10.30
C ASP A 87 -32.41 5.15 -8.88
N SER A 88 -31.57 4.62 -7.98
CA SER A 88 -32.00 4.28 -6.63
C SER A 88 -32.44 5.51 -5.80
N HIS A 89 -33.39 5.32 -4.87
CA HIS A 89 -33.85 6.37 -3.95
C HIS A 89 -32.87 6.59 -2.77
N ARG A 90 -31.59 6.82 -3.08
CA ARG A 90 -30.54 7.11 -2.09
C ARG A 90 -30.02 8.54 -2.26
N PRO A 91 -29.69 9.24 -1.17
CA PRO A 91 -29.12 10.57 -1.27
C PRO A 91 -27.86 10.58 -2.15
N PHE A 92 -27.71 11.64 -2.94
CA PHE A 92 -26.61 11.79 -3.90
C PHE A 92 -25.23 11.63 -3.26
N GLN A 93 -25.06 12.09 -2.01
CA GLN A 93 -23.79 11.98 -1.30
C GLN A 93 -23.34 10.53 -1.07
N HIS A 94 -24.27 9.62 -0.74
CA HIS A 94 -23.96 8.20 -0.55
C HIS A 94 -23.60 7.51 -1.88
N LYS A 95 -24.32 7.85 -2.95
CA LYS A 95 -24.00 7.41 -4.31
C LYS A 95 -22.58 7.82 -4.72
N MET A 96 -22.21 9.06 -4.41
CA MET A 96 -20.90 9.60 -4.73
C MET A 96 -19.79 9.10 -3.81
N ALA A 97 -20.09 8.53 -2.64
CA ALA A 97 -19.08 8.08 -1.69
C ALA A 97 -18.16 7.01 -2.29
N SER A 98 -18.71 6.03 -3.01
CA SER A 98 -17.93 4.97 -3.68
C SER A 98 -16.98 5.54 -4.73
N PHE A 99 -17.45 6.45 -5.58
CA PHE A 99 -16.61 7.09 -6.59
C PHE A 99 -15.54 7.99 -5.97
N ASN A 100 -15.88 8.76 -4.94
CA ASN A 100 -14.90 9.57 -4.22
C ASN A 100 -13.82 8.73 -3.57
N PHE A 101 -14.19 7.59 -2.97
CA PHE A 101 -13.26 6.64 -2.39
C PHE A 101 -12.32 6.08 -3.47
N LEU A 102 -12.87 5.60 -4.60
CA LEU A 102 -12.06 5.04 -5.68
C LEU A 102 -11.10 6.06 -6.25
N ILE A 103 -11.58 7.28 -6.51
CA ILE A 103 -10.76 8.36 -7.05
C ILE A 103 -9.66 8.77 -6.07
N HIS A 104 -9.99 8.94 -4.80
CA HIS A 104 -9.00 9.22 -3.78
C HIS A 104 -7.96 8.11 -3.68
N ARG A 105 -8.40 6.85 -3.72
CA ARG A 105 -7.55 5.67 -3.65
C ARG A 105 -6.53 5.65 -4.78
N PHE A 106 -6.97 5.64 -6.04
CA PHE A 106 -6.01 5.51 -7.16
C PHE A 106 -5.10 6.73 -7.32
N LEU A 107 -5.60 7.93 -6.99
CA LEU A 107 -4.76 9.13 -6.98
C LEU A 107 -3.67 9.08 -5.89
N SER A 108 -3.91 8.36 -4.79
CA SER A 108 -2.97 8.26 -3.68
C SER A 108 -1.84 7.26 -3.92
N PHE A 109 -2.04 6.28 -4.82
CA PHE A 109 -1.03 5.29 -5.15
C PHE A 109 -0.08 5.81 -6.25
N PRO A 110 1.23 5.50 -6.16
CA PRO A 110 2.16 5.73 -7.26
C PRO A 110 1.87 4.70 -8.37
N LEU A 111 1.07 5.09 -9.36
CA LEU A 111 0.72 4.26 -10.52
C LEU A 111 1.53 4.67 -11.75
N SER A 112 1.87 3.69 -12.60
CA SER A 112 2.37 3.96 -13.95
C SER A 112 1.31 4.67 -14.80
N LYS A 113 1.72 5.35 -15.87
CA LYS A 113 0.80 6.09 -16.76
C LYS A 113 -0.24 5.17 -17.39
N GLU A 114 0.17 3.99 -17.84
CA GLU A 114 -0.72 2.98 -18.42
C GLU A 114 -1.77 2.51 -17.42
N ARG A 115 -1.33 2.19 -16.19
CA ARG A 115 -2.22 1.73 -15.13
C ARG A 115 -3.17 2.81 -14.65
N PHE A 116 -2.70 4.06 -14.63
CA PHE A 116 -3.53 5.22 -14.31
C PHE A 116 -4.72 5.32 -15.28
N GLU A 117 -4.47 5.21 -16.59
CA GLU A 117 -5.54 5.25 -17.59
C GLU A 117 -6.42 4.00 -17.54
N HIS A 118 -5.84 2.82 -17.28
CA HIS A 118 -6.61 1.59 -17.10
C HIS A 118 -7.58 1.70 -15.91
N GLU A 119 -7.11 2.11 -14.72
CA GLU A 119 -7.98 2.26 -13.54
C GLU A 119 -9.05 3.33 -13.73
N LYS A 120 -8.70 4.43 -14.38
CA LYS A 120 -9.65 5.47 -14.76
C LYS A 120 -10.74 4.92 -15.67
N ASN A 121 -10.38 4.13 -16.68
CA ASN A 121 -11.36 3.50 -17.58
C ASN A 121 -12.25 2.50 -16.84
N GLN A 122 -11.69 1.67 -15.95
CA GLN A 122 -12.50 0.77 -15.13
C GLN A 122 -13.52 1.52 -14.26
N ILE A 123 -13.16 2.64 -13.64
CA ILE A 123 -14.10 3.46 -12.87
C ILE A 123 -15.19 4.05 -13.77
N LYS A 124 -14.84 4.45 -15.00
CA LYS A 124 -15.80 4.92 -16.00
C LYS A 124 -16.78 3.83 -16.43
N ASP A 125 -16.30 2.61 -16.63
CA ASP A 125 -17.14 1.46 -16.96
C ASP A 125 -18.09 1.12 -15.82
N ILE A 126 -17.61 1.14 -14.58
CA ILE A 126 -18.46 0.96 -13.39
C ILE A 126 -19.53 2.06 -13.32
N ALA A 127 -19.15 3.31 -13.57
CA ALA A 127 -20.09 4.43 -13.57
C ALA A 127 -21.19 4.23 -14.64
N LYS A 128 -20.79 3.91 -15.87
CA LYS A 128 -21.70 3.65 -16.99
C LYS A 128 -22.66 2.49 -16.67
N ASN A 129 -22.13 1.38 -16.16
CA ASN A 129 -22.93 0.19 -15.79
C ASN A 129 -23.92 0.46 -14.65
N ASN A 130 -23.67 1.48 -13.82
CA ASN A 130 -24.57 1.91 -12.74
C ASN A 130 -25.45 3.12 -13.12
N GLY A 131 -25.53 3.48 -14.40
CA GLY A 131 -26.41 4.55 -14.90
C GLY A 131 -25.88 5.98 -14.69
N TYR A 132 -24.59 6.15 -14.41
CA TYR A 132 -23.95 7.46 -14.29
C TYR A 132 -23.27 7.90 -15.59
N SER A 133 -23.21 9.21 -15.81
CA SER A 133 -22.44 9.79 -16.91
C SER A 133 -20.94 9.59 -16.70
N VAL A 134 -20.22 9.18 -17.75
CA VAL A 134 -18.75 9.04 -17.74
C VAL A 134 -18.05 10.37 -17.41
N HIS A 135 -18.63 11.51 -17.82
CA HIS A 135 -18.10 12.85 -17.55
C HIS A 135 -18.14 13.23 -16.07
N LEU A 136 -18.99 12.58 -15.27
CA LEU A 136 -19.01 12.73 -13.82
C LEU A 136 -17.66 12.34 -13.22
N ILE A 137 -17.07 11.23 -13.69
CA ILE A 137 -15.79 10.72 -13.21
C ILE A 137 -14.66 11.70 -13.53
N ASP A 138 -14.62 12.23 -14.75
CA ASP A 138 -13.61 13.23 -15.13
C ASP A 138 -13.72 14.51 -14.28
N THR A 139 -14.95 14.93 -13.97
CA THR A 139 -15.23 16.08 -13.09
C THR A 139 -14.75 15.81 -11.65
N LEU A 140 -15.04 14.63 -11.12
CA LEU A 140 -14.59 14.24 -9.78
C LEU A 140 -13.07 14.13 -9.70
N ILE A 141 -12.41 13.57 -10.71
CA ILE A 141 -10.94 13.50 -10.78
C ILE A 141 -10.34 14.90 -10.75
N ARG A 142 -10.87 15.83 -11.57
CA ARG A 142 -10.41 17.23 -11.59
C ARG A 142 -10.55 17.88 -10.22
N LYS A 143 -11.70 17.69 -9.56
CA LYS A 143 -11.96 18.19 -8.21
C LYS A 143 -10.97 17.66 -7.18
N HIS A 144 -10.66 16.35 -7.21
CA HIS A 144 -9.68 15.74 -6.29
C HIS A 144 -8.26 16.22 -6.56
N LYS A 145 -7.85 16.33 -7.82
CA LYS A 145 -6.54 16.90 -8.20
C LYS A 145 -6.39 18.33 -7.71
N PHE A 146 -7.41 19.16 -7.93
CA PHE A 146 -7.42 20.54 -7.45
C PHE A 146 -7.32 20.62 -5.92
N LYS A 147 -8.10 19.82 -5.19
CA LYS A 147 -8.01 19.75 -3.72
C LYS A 147 -6.63 19.35 -3.23
N ARG A 148 -5.98 18.40 -3.90
CA ARG A 148 -4.60 17.98 -3.57
C ARG A 148 -3.59 19.08 -3.89
N ALA A 149 -3.71 19.75 -5.02
CA ALA A 149 -2.84 20.87 -5.37
C ALA A 149 -2.97 22.00 -4.35
N LEU A 150 -4.22 22.34 -3.97
CA LEU A 150 -4.50 23.32 -2.93
C LEU A 150 -3.86 22.90 -1.59
N PHE A 151 -4.09 21.65 -1.17
CA PHE A 151 -3.48 21.11 0.04
C PHE A 151 -1.94 21.17 0.02
N ASN A 152 -1.31 20.81 -1.10
CA ASN A 152 0.15 20.86 -1.24
C ASN A 152 0.70 22.29 -1.32
N SER A 153 -0.13 23.27 -1.69
CA SER A 153 0.26 24.68 -1.81
C SER A 153 0.19 25.46 -0.50
N THR A 154 -0.46 24.90 0.54
CA THR A 154 -0.56 25.59 1.83
C THR A 154 0.73 25.39 2.64
N THR A 155 1.36 26.51 3.00
CA THR A 155 2.58 26.62 3.82
C THR A 155 2.43 26.21 5.27
N PHE A 156 1.22 25.80 5.70
CA PHE A 156 1.04 25.12 6.98
C PHE A 156 1.85 23.83 6.92
N VAL A 157 3.01 23.83 7.59
CA VAL A 157 3.88 22.67 7.76
C VAL A 157 3.00 21.47 8.01
N GLU A 158 3.14 20.54 7.07
CA GLU A 158 2.14 19.58 6.69
C GLU A 158 1.78 18.73 7.91
N ILE A 159 0.68 19.04 8.60
CA ILE A 159 0.04 18.09 9.52
C ILE A 159 -0.30 16.80 8.74
N LEU A 160 -0.33 16.80 7.39
CA LEU A 160 -0.39 15.58 6.59
C LEU A 160 0.96 14.91 6.27
N THR A 161 2.12 15.57 6.32
CA THR A 161 3.41 14.85 6.35
C THR A 161 3.68 14.32 7.73
N ILE A 162 3.31 15.06 8.78
CA ILE A 162 3.27 14.55 10.14
C ILE A 162 2.19 13.47 10.28
N ARG A 163 1.00 13.53 9.66
CA ARG A 163 -0.01 12.43 9.70
C ARG A 163 0.26 11.30 8.71
N ARG A 164 0.98 11.50 7.60
CA ARG A 164 1.50 10.38 6.80
C ARG A 164 2.58 9.68 7.59
N LEU A 165 3.55 10.40 8.14
CA LEU A 165 4.55 9.84 9.03
C LEU A 165 3.90 9.21 10.26
N PHE A 166 2.96 9.84 10.96
CA PHE A 166 2.23 9.28 12.11
C PHE A 166 1.25 8.17 11.75
N ARG A 167 0.65 8.10 10.54
CA ARG A 167 -0.18 6.95 10.15
C ARG A 167 0.67 5.76 9.73
N TYR A 168 1.84 6.01 9.14
CA TYR A 168 2.87 4.98 8.98
C TYR A 168 3.48 4.60 10.35
N HIS A 169 3.64 5.53 11.29
CA HIS A 169 4.32 5.34 12.58
C HIS A 169 3.40 4.82 13.71
N LEU A 170 2.10 5.14 13.73
CA LEU A 170 1.11 4.58 14.65
C LEU A 170 0.64 3.18 14.20
N ASN A 171 0.64 2.89 12.89
CA ASN A 171 0.54 1.50 12.40
C ASN A 171 1.82 0.68 12.63
N LEU A 172 2.92 1.34 13.04
CA LEU A 172 4.17 0.68 13.43
C LEU A 172 4.42 0.67 14.95
N ASN A 173 3.70 1.48 15.76
CA ASN A 173 4.00 1.68 17.19
C ASN A 173 2.80 1.82 18.14
N SER A 174 1.56 1.46 17.79
CA SER A 174 0.51 1.33 18.84
C SER A 174 0.37 -0.14 19.28
N PRO A 175 0.70 -0.46 20.54
CA PRO A 175 0.45 -1.76 21.15
C PRO A 175 -1.02 -1.85 21.55
N ALA A 176 -1.61 -3.04 21.47
CA ALA A 176 -2.81 -3.51 22.17
C ALA A 176 -3.30 -4.75 21.38
N ASP A 177 -3.47 -5.94 21.93
CA ASP A 177 -3.37 -6.49 23.29
C ASP A 177 -2.97 -7.97 23.14
#